data_AF-A0A535Q6T3-F1
#
_entry.id   AF-A0A535Q6T3-F1
#
_cell.length_a   1.000
_cell.length_b   1.000
_cell.length_c   1.000
_cell.angle_alpha   90.00
_cell.angle_beta   90.00
_cell.angle_gamma   90.00
#
_symmetry.space_group_name_H-M   'P 1'
#
loop_
_entity.id
_entity.type
_entity.pdbx_description
1 polymer ?
#
loop_
_entity_poly.entity_id
_entity_poly.type
_entity_poly.pdbx_seq_one_letter_code
_entity_poly.pdbx_strand_id
1 'polypeptide(L)'
;MARSRAAIYALGALLAGTVALAPLPLGVITVSSAAIGFETPAIVDPIHTNGEPDIAVDPQGRVFNSGPTGTGTQRSTWFGSVDGGHTFRVMAQKTVPSPIIGIPAPGPGGGDTDIAFDRTGKQYFADLWALACQRVAVTGPTNPGASDQENFLGCDGSSPGSDRQWLAVYDPAPGTPNQSAYRAAGGQAPLVYLVWNDLVGPGPNAGEQWNKSTDGVNYTNATAGETPPGNGANYSPFGGDGYPAIDQVTG
;
A
#
# COMPACT_ATOMS: atom_id res chain seq x y z
N MET A 1 29.33 -56.08 54.22
CA MET A 1 29.97 -54.77 54.46
C MET A 1 30.52 -54.24 53.12
N ALA A 2 29.69 -53.63 52.25
CA ALA A 2 30.12 -52.99 50.99
C ALA A 2 28.95 -52.32 50.22
N ARG A 3 28.12 -51.49 50.89
CA ARG A 3 26.98 -50.80 50.22
C ARG A 3 26.87 -49.30 50.55
N SER A 4 27.98 -48.67 50.94
CA SER A 4 27.95 -47.29 51.47
C SER A 4 28.99 -46.35 50.85
N ARG A 5 29.51 -46.66 49.65
CA ARG A 5 30.52 -45.81 48.98
C ARG A 5 30.13 -45.28 47.59
N ALA A 6 28.95 -45.62 47.06
CA ALA A 6 28.50 -45.16 45.75
C ALA A 6 27.64 -43.88 45.78
N ALA A 7 27.28 -43.37 46.97
CA ALA A 7 26.38 -42.23 47.11
C ALA A 7 27.10 -40.86 47.18
N ILE A 8 28.43 -40.83 47.32
CA ILE A 8 29.18 -39.57 47.55
C ILE A 8 29.63 -38.92 46.24
N TYR A 9 29.74 -39.68 45.14
CA TYR A 9 30.17 -39.11 43.85
C TYR A 9 29.03 -38.54 43.00
N ALA A 10 27.76 -38.78 43.35
CA ALA A 10 26.61 -38.24 42.59
C ALA A 10 26.21 -36.82 43.02
N LEU A 11 26.66 -36.34 44.19
CA LEU A 11 26.28 -35.02 44.71
C LEU A 11 27.27 -33.90 44.30
N GLY A 12 28.51 -34.26 43.93
CA GLY A 12 29.52 -33.28 43.48
C GLY A 12 29.36 -32.83 42.03
N ALA A 13 28.74 -33.63 41.17
CA ALA A 13 28.53 -33.29 39.76
C ALA A 13 27.33 -32.38 39.49
N LEU A 14 26.42 -32.22 40.46
CA LEU A 14 25.25 -31.33 40.33
C LEU A 14 25.54 -29.88 40.74
N LEU A 15 26.68 -29.61 41.40
CA LEU A 15 27.06 -28.28 41.89
C LEU A 15 27.99 -27.52 40.94
N ALA A 16 28.48 -28.15 39.86
CA ALA A 16 29.31 -27.50 38.84
C ALA A 16 28.50 -27.03 37.60
N GLY A 17 27.19 -27.28 37.56
CA GLY A 17 26.30 -26.94 36.45
C GLY A 17 25.56 -25.61 36.59
N THR A 18 25.65 -24.94 37.74
CA THR A 18 25.13 -23.57 37.91
C THR A 18 26.20 -22.56 37.50
N VAL A 19 26.65 -22.63 36.25
CA VAL A 19 27.21 -21.45 35.61
C VAL A 19 26.06 -20.47 35.56
N ALA A 20 26.23 -19.36 36.26
CA ALA A 20 25.28 -18.27 36.33
C ALA A 20 24.73 -17.96 34.94
N LEU A 21 23.46 -18.30 34.71
CA LEU A 21 22.61 -17.54 33.81
C LEU A 21 22.42 -16.17 34.47
N ALA A 22 23.50 -15.37 34.47
CA ALA A 22 23.35 -13.94 34.59
C ALA A 22 22.41 -13.56 33.45
N PRO A 23 21.29 -12.86 33.72
CA PRO A 23 20.52 -12.29 32.63
C PRO A 23 21.50 -11.40 31.88
N LEU A 24 21.83 -11.79 30.64
CA LEU A 24 22.41 -10.85 29.71
C LEU A 24 21.48 -9.64 29.79
N PRO A 25 21.99 -8.42 30.06
CA PRO A 25 21.17 -7.25 29.89
C PRO A 25 20.73 -7.29 28.44
N LEU A 26 19.48 -7.71 28.20
CA LEU A 26 18.74 -7.33 27.03
C LEU A 26 18.94 -5.83 27.00
N GLY A 27 19.79 -5.37 26.09
CA GLY A 27 20.01 -3.96 25.89
C GLY A 27 18.64 -3.38 25.63
N VAL A 28 18.04 -2.81 26.65
CA VAL A 28 16.90 -1.93 26.50
C VAL A 28 17.51 -0.83 25.66
N ILE A 29 17.22 -0.87 24.36
CA ILE A 29 17.44 0.28 23.50
C ILE A 29 16.47 1.29 24.09
N THR A 30 16.97 2.09 25.04
CA THR A 30 16.35 3.35 25.38
C THR A 30 16.49 4.14 24.10
N VAL A 31 15.50 4.03 23.22
CA VAL A 31 15.31 5.00 22.15
C VAL A 31 15.18 6.30 22.90
N SER A 32 16.25 7.10 22.89
CA SER A 32 16.16 8.48 23.30
C SER A 32 15.00 9.03 22.49
N SER A 33 13.89 9.31 23.16
CA SER A 33 12.78 10.05 22.56
C SER A 33 13.34 11.42 22.24
N ALA A 34 13.98 11.54 21.09
CA ALA A 34 14.24 12.82 20.49
C ALA A 34 12.86 13.46 20.36
N ALA A 35 12.71 14.68 20.87
CA ALA A 35 11.49 15.42 20.68
C ALA A 35 11.18 15.45 19.17
N ILE A 36 9.94 15.10 18.80
CA ILE A 36 9.49 15.20 17.41
C ILE A 36 9.61 16.67 17.00
N GLY A 37 10.48 16.93 16.04
CA GLY A 37 10.69 18.25 15.45
C GLY A 37 10.26 18.24 13.99
N PHE A 38 9.77 19.38 13.51
CA PHE A 38 9.47 19.59 12.11
C PHE A 38 10.51 20.52 11.50
N GLU A 39 10.97 20.19 10.31
CA GLU A 39 11.82 21.08 9.51
C GLU A 39 11.00 22.19 8.84
N THR A 40 11.67 23.03 8.05
CA THR A 40 10.96 24.03 7.22
C THR A 40 10.18 23.31 6.12
N PRO A 41 8.89 23.62 5.89
CA PRO A 41 8.10 22.96 4.86
C PRO A 41 8.70 23.16 3.46
N ALA A 42 8.72 22.10 2.66
CA ALA A 42 9.01 22.16 1.24
C ALA A 42 7.71 22.33 0.43
N ILE A 43 7.76 23.15 -0.62
CA ILE A 43 6.65 23.26 -1.59
C ILE A 43 6.89 22.23 -2.69
N VAL A 44 5.96 21.28 -2.82
CA VAL A 44 6.02 20.22 -3.86
C VAL A 44 5.90 20.81 -5.26
N ASP A 45 4.85 21.59 -5.49
CA ASP A 45 4.58 22.22 -6.79
C ASP A 45 3.87 23.57 -6.57
N PRO A 46 4.45 24.70 -7.01
CA PRO A 46 3.84 26.02 -6.87
C PRO A 46 2.84 26.36 -7.99
N ILE A 47 2.72 25.51 -9.02
CA ILE A 47 1.92 25.75 -10.23
C ILE A 47 0.63 24.93 -10.18
N HIS A 48 0.72 23.66 -9.77
CA HIS A 48 -0.43 22.75 -9.74
C HIS A 48 -0.98 22.61 -8.32
N THR A 49 -2.18 23.14 -8.11
CA THR A 49 -2.88 23.02 -6.82
C THR A 49 -3.51 21.64 -6.69
N ASN A 50 -3.09 20.88 -5.67
CA ASN A 50 -3.65 19.57 -5.35
C ASN A 50 -4.74 19.68 -4.28
N GLY A 51 -5.92 19.12 -4.55
CA GLY A 51 -7.09 19.19 -3.65
C GLY A 51 -7.06 18.18 -2.49
N GLU A 52 -6.49 17.00 -2.71
CA GLU A 52 -6.44 15.89 -1.74
C GLU A 52 -5.13 15.10 -1.96
N PRO A 53 -4.00 15.58 -1.41
CA PRO A 53 -2.72 14.96 -1.70
C PRO A 53 -2.49 13.69 -0.88
N ASP A 54 -1.90 12.68 -1.52
CA ASP A 54 -1.31 11.54 -0.83
C ASP A 54 0.21 11.67 -0.76
N ILE A 55 0.84 11.13 0.28
CA ILE A 55 2.29 11.15 0.46
C ILE A 55 2.77 9.83 1.06
N ALA A 56 3.77 9.24 0.40
CA ALA A 56 4.32 7.97 0.84
C ALA A 56 5.82 7.88 0.54
N VAL A 57 6.51 7.04 1.32
CA VAL A 57 7.95 6.78 1.18
C VAL A 57 8.12 5.35 0.70
N ASP A 58 8.86 5.16 -0.39
CA ASP A 58 9.11 3.83 -0.92
C ASP A 58 10.20 3.08 -0.12
N PRO A 59 10.41 1.78 -0.34
CA PRO A 59 11.45 1.02 0.36
C PRO A 59 12.90 1.49 0.08
N GLN A 60 13.12 2.37 -0.90
CA GLN A 60 14.42 2.98 -1.17
C GLN A 60 14.60 4.34 -0.45
N GLY A 61 13.59 4.81 0.29
CA GLY A 61 13.61 6.08 1.01
C GLY A 61 13.29 7.30 0.13
N ARG A 62 12.80 7.09 -1.10
CA ARG A 62 12.34 8.17 -1.96
C ARG A 62 10.94 8.60 -1.54
N VAL A 63 10.66 9.90 -1.57
CA VAL A 63 9.36 10.45 -1.17
C VAL A 63 8.53 10.71 -2.42
N PHE A 64 7.28 10.27 -2.42
CA PHE A 64 6.36 10.53 -3.51
C PHE A 64 5.13 11.25 -2.99
N ASN A 65 4.58 12.10 -3.84
CA ASN A 65 3.34 12.80 -3.59
C ASN A 65 2.45 12.69 -4.82
N SER A 66 1.15 12.51 -4.64
CA SER A 66 0.17 12.68 -5.71
C SER A 66 -0.92 13.63 -5.28
N GLY A 67 -1.73 14.08 -6.24
CA GLY A 67 -2.96 14.79 -5.92
C GLY A 67 -3.77 15.20 -7.14
N PRO A 68 -5.09 15.33 -7.00
CA PRO A 68 -5.96 15.79 -8.07
C PRO A 68 -5.78 17.30 -8.31
N THR A 69 -5.60 17.68 -9.58
CA THR A 69 -5.60 19.12 -9.98
C THR A 69 -7.02 19.64 -10.26
N GLY A 70 -8.02 18.78 -10.08
CA GLY A 70 -9.44 19.08 -10.21
C GLY A 70 -10.11 18.46 -11.43
N THR A 71 -11.40 18.22 -11.33
CA THR A 71 -12.23 17.65 -12.42
C THR A 71 -12.33 18.58 -13.63
N GLY A 72 -12.09 19.88 -13.46
CA GLY A 72 -12.04 20.85 -14.56
C GLY A 72 -10.84 20.68 -15.50
N THR A 73 -9.70 20.20 -14.99
CA THR A 73 -8.51 19.88 -15.79
C THR A 73 -8.50 18.42 -16.24
N GLN A 74 -9.27 17.57 -15.55
CA GLN A 74 -9.30 16.11 -15.69
C GLN A 74 -7.92 15.47 -15.57
N ARG A 75 -7.10 15.99 -14.63
CA ARG A 75 -5.72 15.56 -14.43
C ARG A 75 -5.39 15.47 -12.96
N SER A 76 -4.57 14.49 -12.64
CA SER A 76 -3.87 14.40 -11.37
C SER A 76 -2.36 14.49 -11.56
N THR A 77 -1.68 14.91 -10.52
CA THR A 77 -0.23 15.00 -10.46
C THR A 77 0.35 13.81 -9.70
N TRP A 78 1.58 13.45 -10.05
CA TRP A 78 2.39 12.51 -9.31
C TRP A 78 3.83 13.02 -9.34
N PHE A 79 4.45 13.10 -8.17
CA PHE A 79 5.76 13.69 -7.94
C PHE A 79 6.67 12.72 -7.22
N GLY A 80 7.97 12.80 -7.52
CA GLY A 80 9.01 12.08 -6.81
C GLY A 80 10.10 13.01 -6.29
N SER A 81 10.62 12.69 -5.11
CA SER A 81 11.77 13.30 -4.47
C SER A 81 12.81 12.22 -4.13
N VAL A 82 14.07 12.55 -4.36
CA VAL A 82 15.23 11.68 -4.05
C VAL A 82 16.12 12.28 -2.96
N ASP A 83 15.70 13.38 -2.34
CA ASP A 83 16.45 14.16 -1.36
C ASP A 83 15.68 14.34 -0.04
N GLY A 84 14.87 13.33 0.32
CA GLY A 84 14.14 13.31 1.59
C GLY A 84 12.91 14.22 1.63
N GLY A 85 12.39 14.63 0.48
CA GLY A 85 11.22 15.52 0.38
C GLY A 85 11.57 17.00 0.31
N HIS A 86 12.83 17.37 0.03
CA HIS A 86 13.25 18.78 -0.06
C HIS A 86 13.01 19.37 -1.44
N THR A 87 13.12 18.56 -2.49
CA THR A 87 12.74 18.96 -3.85
C THR A 87 11.96 17.85 -4.55
N PHE A 88 11.00 18.26 -5.38
CA PHE A 88 10.12 17.36 -6.12
C PHE A 88 10.20 17.60 -7.62
N ARG A 89 10.00 16.52 -8.38
CA ARG A 89 9.84 16.56 -9.83
C ARG A 89 8.56 15.86 -10.21
N VAL A 90 7.82 16.43 -11.15
CA VAL A 90 6.68 15.75 -11.74
C VAL A 90 7.17 14.48 -12.45
N MET A 91 6.50 13.38 -12.17
CA MET A 91 6.71 12.12 -12.87
C MET A 91 5.89 12.14 -14.15
N ALA A 92 6.51 11.68 -15.23
CA ALA A 92 5.75 11.44 -16.44
C ALA A 92 4.71 10.35 -16.10
N GLN A 93 3.49 10.51 -16.60
CA GLN A 93 2.44 9.52 -16.48
C GLN A 93 2.26 8.94 -17.88
N LYS A 94 3.05 7.92 -18.22
CA LYS A 94 3.21 7.28 -19.55
C LYS A 94 3.77 8.17 -20.67
N THR A 95 3.34 9.42 -20.76
CA THR A 95 3.81 10.38 -21.79
C THR A 95 4.84 11.32 -21.18
N VAL A 96 5.97 11.52 -21.87
CA VAL A 96 7.02 12.45 -21.42
C VAL A 96 6.54 13.90 -21.55
N PRO A 97 6.72 14.75 -20.52
CA PRO A 97 6.42 16.18 -20.61
C PRO A 97 7.11 16.86 -21.80
N SER A 98 6.46 17.89 -22.35
CA SER A 98 7.02 18.73 -23.41
C SER A 98 6.98 20.20 -23.00
N PRO A 99 7.68 21.11 -23.71
CA PRO A 99 7.59 22.55 -23.45
C PRO A 99 6.17 23.13 -23.54
N ILE A 100 5.24 22.40 -24.17
CA ILE A 100 3.84 22.82 -24.36
C ILE A 100 2.93 22.22 -23.27
N ILE A 101 3.25 21.02 -22.79
CA ILE A 101 2.43 20.28 -21.82
C ILE A 101 3.34 19.73 -20.72
N GLY A 102 3.29 20.37 -19.54
CA GLY A 102 4.09 19.99 -18.37
C GLY A 102 3.61 18.71 -17.68
N ILE A 103 2.31 18.38 -17.79
CA ILE A 103 1.72 17.16 -17.23
C ILE A 103 0.89 16.47 -18.31
N PRO A 104 1.49 15.67 -19.19
CA PRO A 104 0.78 15.01 -20.28
C PRO A 104 0.07 13.73 -19.82
N ALA A 105 -0.37 13.66 -18.56
CA ALA A 105 -1.11 12.51 -18.05
C ALA A 105 -2.25 12.18 -19.02
N PRO A 106 -2.32 10.94 -19.54
CA PRO A 106 -3.43 10.53 -20.36
C PRO A 106 -4.66 10.64 -19.47
N GLY A 107 -5.62 11.45 -19.90
CA GLY A 107 -6.90 11.43 -19.23
C GLY A 107 -7.47 10.01 -19.27
N PRO A 108 -8.42 9.68 -18.40
CA PRO A 108 -8.99 10.58 -17.39
C PRO A 108 -8.29 10.65 -16.01
N GLY A 109 -8.67 11.65 -15.19
CA GLY A 109 -8.25 11.83 -13.79
C GLY A 109 -8.85 13.05 -13.10
N GLY A 110 -8.24 13.48 -11.98
CA GLY A 110 -8.48 14.77 -11.33
C GLY A 110 -9.61 14.83 -10.28
N GLY A 111 -10.19 13.69 -9.92
CA GLY A 111 -11.07 13.55 -8.76
C GLY A 111 -10.26 13.44 -7.48
N ASP A 112 -9.63 12.27 -7.29
CA ASP A 112 -8.82 11.85 -6.13
C ASP A 112 -7.58 11.08 -6.62
N THR A 113 -6.57 10.88 -5.76
CA THR A 113 -5.44 9.99 -6.05
C THR A 113 -4.98 9.17 -4.85
N ASP A 114 -4.39 8.01 -5.10
CA ASP A 114 -3.67 7.26 -4.07
C ASP A 114 -2.41 6.58 -4.65
N ILE A 115 -1.37 6.43 -3.82
CA ILE A 115 -0.12 5.76 -4.19
C ILE A 115 0.26 4.66 -3.19
N ALA A 116 0.74 3.53 -3.70
CA ALA A 116 1.26 2.45 -2.88
C ALA A 116 2.52 1.82 -3.49
N PHE A 117 3.26 1.07 -2.67
CA PHE A 117 4.53 0.45 -3.08
C PHE A 117 4.60 -1.01 -2.66
N ASP A 118 5.23 -1.84 -3.50
CA ASP A 118 5.70 -3.16 -3.08
C ASP A 118 7.12 -3.08 -2.48
N ARG A 119 7.60 -4.17 -1.87
CA ARG A 119 8.92 -4.22 -1.24
C ARG A 119 10.08 -4.04 -2.23
N THR A 120 9.83 -4.24 -3.52
CA THR A 120 10.83 -4.04 -4.57
C THR A 120 10.99 -2.56 -4.92
N GLY A 121 10.02 -1.72 -4.53
CA GLY A 121 9.93 -0.31 -4.91
C GLY A 121 9.15 -0.09 -6.19
N LYS A 122 8.44 -1.10 -6.71
CA LYS A 122 7.43 -0.90 -7.74
C LYS A 122 6.30 -0.08 -7.14
N GLN A 123 5.76 0.82 -7.94
CA GLN A 123 4.83 1.84 -7.49
C GLN A 123 3.52 1.68 -8.22
N TYR A 124 2.44 1.84 -7.49
CA TYR A 124 1.06 1.74 -7.94
C TYR A 124 0.41 3.10 -7.75
N PHE A 125 -0.34 3.53 -8.75
CA PHE A 125 -1.05 4.80 -8.74
C PHE A 125 -2.48 4.56 -9.15
N ALA A 126 -3.42 5.18 -8.44
CA ALA A 126 -4.83 5.20 -8.78
C ALA A 126 -5.31 6.65 -8.89
N ASP A 127 -6.02 6.97 -9.98
CA ASP A 127 -6.48 8.32 -10.32
C ASP A 127 -7.94 8.29 -10.74
N LEU A 128 -8.78 8.96 -9.94
CA LEU A 128 -10.21 9.01 -10.15
C LEU A 128 -10.58 10.02 -11.20
N TRP A 129 -11.37 9.57 -12.17
CA TRP A 129 -12.01 10.42 -13.15
C TRP A 129 -13.34 10.97 -12.66
N ALA A 130 -13.34 12.08 -11.94
CA ALA A 130 -14.57 12.86 -11.69
C ALA A 130 -15.82 11.99 -11.36
N LEU A 131 -15.71 11.16 -10.32
CA LEU A 131 -16.71 10.18 -9.85
C LEU A 131 -17.08 9.05 -10.84
N ALA A 132 -16.53 9.03 -12.05
CA ALA A 132 -16.92 8.10 -13.11
C ALA A 132 -16.17 6.77 -13.01
N CYS A 133 -14.84 6.77 -13.09
CA CYS A 133 -14.05 5.54 -13.12
C CYS A 133 -12.58 5.76 -12.70
N GLN A 134 -11.82 4.68 -12.55
CA GLN A 134 -10.43 4.72 -12.09
C GLN A 134 -9.45 4.48 -13.23
N ARG A 135 -8.44 5.34 -13.34
CA ARG A 135 -7.20 5.04 -14.04
C ARG A 135 -6.21 4.44 -13.05
N VAL A 136 -5.56 3.35 -13.43
CA VAL A 136 -4.46 2.76 -12.67
C VAL A 136 -3.19 2.81 -13.47
N ALA A 137 -2.06 3.04 -12.79
CA ALA A 137 -0.74 3.01 -13.42
C ALA A 137 0.31 2.35 -12.54
N VAL A 138 1.32 1.76 -13.18
CA VAL A 138 2.43 1.08 -12.52
C VAL A 138 3.76 1.51 -13.11
N THR A 139 4.72 1.82 -12.24
CA THR A 139 6.07 2.23 -12.61
C THR A 139 7.12 1.71 -11.63
N GLY A 140 8.40 1.96 -11.93
CA GLY A 140 9.53 1.53 -11.11
C GLY A 140 9.75 0.00 -11.10
N PRO A 141 10.65 -0.49 -10.23
CA PRO A 141 11.39 0.26 -9.20
C PRO A 141 12.53 1.13 -9.73
N THR A 142 13.02 0.80 -10.93
CA THR A 142 14.07 1.57 -11.61
C THR A 142 13.45 2.68 -12.46
N ASN A 143 13.97 3.90 -12.35
CA ASN A 143 13.49 5.09 -13.07
C ASN A 143 11.95 5.29 -13.00
N PRO A 144 11.36 5.48 -11.80
CA PRO A 144 9.94 5.78 -11.67
C PRO A 144 9.49 6.95 -12.55
N GLY A 145 8.33 6.82 -13.18
CA GLY A 145 7.78 7.82 -14.08
C GLY A 145 8.49 7.93 -15.43
N ALA A 146 9.42 7.02 -15.78
CA ALA A 146 10.03 6.99 -17.12
C ALA A 146 9.31 6.02 -18.07
N SER A 147 8.69 4.98 -17.53
CA SER A 147 7.98 3.95 -18.29
C SER A 147 6.84 3.40 -17.46
N ASP A 148 5.62 3.86 -17.74
CA ASP A 148 4.45 3.44 -16.99
C ASP A 148 3.58 2.54 -17.85
N GLN A 149 3.04 1.51 -17.22
CA GLN A 149 1.89 0.78 -17.75
C GLN A 149 0.63 1.33 -17.10
N GLU A 150 -0.48 1.29 -17.82
CA GLU A 150 -1.75 1.80 -17.32
C GLU A 150 -2.94 1.01 -17.84
N ASN A 151 -4.06 1.14 -17.13
CA ASN A 151 -5.35 0.62 -17.52
C ASN A 151 -6.47 1.44 -16.87
N PHE A 152 -7.72 1.15 -17.25
CA PHE A 152 -8.91 1.82 -16.74
C PHE A 152 -9.91 0.79 -16.20
N LEU A 153 -10.57 1.12 -15.10
CA LEU A 153 -11.48 0.24 -14.35
C LEU A 153 -12.76 0.98 -14.01
N GLY A 154 -13.91 0.33 -14.12
CA GLY A 154 -15.21 0.92 -13.77
C GLY A 154 -15.76 1.92 -14.80
N CYS A 155 -15.21 1.97 -16.02
CA CYS A 155 -15.62 2.94 -17.04
C CYS A 155 -16.82 2.47 -17.91
N ASP A 156 -17.30 1.25 -17.74
CA ASP A 156 -18.45 0.73 -18.49
C ASP A 156 -19.77 1.26 -17.90
N GLY A 157 -20.38 2.27 -18.53
CA GLY A 157 -21.78 2.69 -18.25
C GLY A 157 -22.04 4.14 -17.83
N SER A 158 -21.10 5.08 -18.01
CA SER A 158 -21.26 6.55 -17.95
C SER A 158 -22.41 7.10 -17.06
N SER A 159 -22.24 7.00 -15.75
CA SER A 159 -22.94 7.65 -14.63
C SER A 159 -22.02 7.49 -13.41
N PRO A 160 -21.97 8.38 -12.38
CA PRO A 160 -20.94 8.28 -11.34
C PRO A 160 -20.97 6.89 -10.68
N GLY A 161 -19.84 6.18 -10.68
CA GLY A 161 -19.75 4.77 -10.30
C GLY A 161 -18.51 4.44 -9.47
N SER A 162 -17.65 5.42 -9.18
CA SER A 162 -16.44 5.22 -8.38
C SER A 162 -16.10 6.48 -7.61
N ASP A 163 -15.81 6.38 -6.32
CA ASP A 163 -15.37 7.47 -5.46
C ASP A 163 -14.39 6.95 -4.40
N ARG A 164 -13.52 7.79 -3.84
CA ARG A 164 -12.60 7.44 -2.73
C ARG A 164 -11.83 6.13 -2.95
N GLN A 165 -10.96 6.11 -3.96
CA GLN A 165 -10.10 4.94 -4.16
C GLN A 165 -8.92 4.89 -3.23
N TRP A 166 -8.59 3.67 -2.84
CA TRP A 166 -7.46 3.37 -2.00
C TRP A 166 -6.78 2.08 -2.42
N LEU A 167 -5.46 2.06 -2.30
CA LEU A 167 -4.57 0.97 -2.59
C LEU A 167 -4.07 0.37 -1.27
N ALA A 168 -3.93 -0.95 -1.25
CA ALA A 168 -3.17 -1.64 -0.22
C ALA A 168 -2.37 -2.78 -0.84
N VAL A 169 -1.17 -3.02 -0.31
CA VAL A 169 -0.25 -4.02 -0.87
C VAL A 169 0.03 -5.10 0.17
N TYR A 170 -0.31 -6.34 -0.17
CA TYR A 170 0.16 -7.53 0.53
C TYR A 170 1.45 -8.02 -0.13
N ASP A 171 2.58 -7.81 0.53
CA ASP A 171 3.89 -8.24 0.03
C ASP A 171 4.85 -8.60 1.18
N PRO A 172 4.53 -9.66 1.96
CA PRO A 172 5.41 -10.10 3.02
C PRO A 172 6.76 -10.53 2.47
N ALA A 173 7.83 -10.29 3.24
CA ALA A 173 9.17 -10.70 2.87
C ALA A 173 9.25 -12.22 2.58
N PRO A 174 10.01 -12.65 1.56
CA PRO A 174 10.21 -14.07 1.27
C PRO A 174 10.69 -14.85 2.49
N GLY A 175 10.07 -15.99 2.77
CA GLY A 175 10.41 -16.82 3.93
C GLY A 175 9.79 -16.38 5.25
N THR A 176 9.10 -15.23 5.30
CA THR A 176 8.30 -14.84 6.47
C THR A 176 7.14 -15.82 6.64
N PRO A 177 7.03 -16.49 7.81
CA PRO A 177 5.85 -17.28 8.13
C PRO A 177 4.60 -16.40 8.03
N ASN A 178 3.61 -16.87 7.29
CA ASN A 178 2.33 -16.19 7.12
C ASN A 178 1.20 -17.21 7.30
N GLN A 179 0.02 -16.71 7.65
CA GLN A 179 -1.21 -17.48 7.84
C GLN A 179 -2.24 -17.17 6.74
N SER A 180 -1.79 -16.60 5.63
CA SER A 180 -2.68 -16.15 4.57
C SER A 180 -3.31 -17.31 3.82
N ALA A 181 -4.64 -17.34 3.80
CA ALA A 181 -5.41 -18.29 3.01
C ALA A 181 -5.10 -18.15 1.51
N TYR A 182 -4.87 -16.92 1.03
CA TYR A 182 -4.46 -16.64 -0.34
C TYR A 182 -3.11 -17.30 -0.66
N ARG A 183 -2.13 -17.19 0.24
CA ARG A 183 -0.82 -17.84 0.08
C ARG A 183 -0.90 -19.36 0.20
N ALA A 184 -1.69 -19.88 1.12
CA ALA A 184 -1.94 -21.32 1.26
C ALA A 184 -2.57 -21.93 0.00
N ALA A 185 -3.40 -21.16 -0.71
CA ALA A 185 -3.98 -21.53 -2.00
C ALA A 185 -3.02 -21.36 -3.20
N GLY A 186 -1.75 -21.01 -2.97
CA GLY A 186 -0.75 -20.84 -4.03
C GLY A 186 -0.69 -19.43 -4.64
N GLY A 187 -1.32 -18.44 -4.02
CA GLY A 187 -1.33 -17.05 -4.46
C GLY A 187 0.05 -16.39 -4.49
N GLN A 188 0.26 -15.45 -5.41
CA GLN A 188 1.52 -14.76 -5.65
C GLN A 188 1.57 -13.39 -4.94
N ALA A 189 2.76 -12.99 -4.50
CA ALA A 189 3.00 -11.67 -3.92
C ALA A 189 3.98 -10.90 -4.83
N PRO A 190 3.82 -9.57 -4.99
CA PRO A 190 2.83 -8.72 -4.33
C PRO A 190 1.39 -8.98 -4.81
N LEU A 191 0.43 -8.86 -3.90
CA LEU A 191 -0.99 -8.79 -4.21
C LEU A 191 -1.47 -7.38 -3.86
N VAL A 192 -1.87 -6.63 -4.89
CA VAL A 192 -2.31 -5.25 -4.78
C VAL A 192 -3.82 -5.22 -4.76
N TYR A 193 -4.38 -4.64 -3.72
CA TYR A 193 -5.80 -4.34 -3.62
C TYR A 193 -6.04 -2.92 -4.09
N LEU A 194 -7.12 -2.74 -4.85
CA LEU A 194 -7.68 -1.44 -5.19
C LEU A 194 -9.15 -1.49 -4.79
N VAL A 195 -9.50 -0.57 -3.90
CA VAL A 195 -10.82 -0.42 -3.33
C VAL A 195 -11.36 0.93 -3.77
N TRP A 196 -12.66 1.03 -4.02
CA TRP A 196 -13.35 2.31 -4.21
C TRP A 196 -14.81 2.16 -3.80
N ASN A 197 -15.46 3.26 -3.46
CA ASN A 197 -16.90 3.32 -3.26
C ASN A 197 -17.62 3.19 -4.60
N ASP A 198 -18.42 2.13 -4.78
CA ASP A 198 -19.21 1.93 -5.99
C ASP A 198 -20.59 2.60 -5.83
N LEU A 199 -20.79 3.66 -6.61
CA LEU A 199 -21.97 4.50 -6.52
C LEU A 199 -23.18 3.95 -7.30
N VAL A 200 -23.01 2.99 -8.24
CA VAL A 200 -24.07 2.57 -9.20
C VAL A 200 -24.15 1.03 -9.47
N GLY A 201 -23.26 0.18 -8.97
CA GLY A 201 -23.20 -1.26 -9.30
C GLY A 201 -24.18 -2.22 -8.57
N PRO A 202 -24.52 -3.40 -9.16
CA PRO A 202 -25.36 -4.41 -8.50
C PRO A 202 -24.57 -5.19 -7.42
N GLY A 203 -24.57 -4.66 -6.19
CA GLY A 203 -24.23 -5.34 -4.94
C GLY A 203 -23.00 -4.80 -4.20
N PRO A 204 -23.15 -4.21 -2.98
CA PRO A 204 -24.28 -3.45 -2.44
C PRO A 204 -24.17 -1.97 -2.87
N ASN A 205 -25.29 -1.43 -3.35
CA ASN A 205 -25.49 0.00 -3.59
C ASN A 205 -25.13 0.81 -2.32
N ALA A 206 -24.05 1.60 -2.38
CA ALA A 206 -23.45 2.41 -1.32
C ALA A 206 -22.37 1.72 -0.42
N GLY A 207 -21.62 0.75 -0.95
CA GLY A 207 -20.48 0.09 -0.28
C GLY A 207 -19.18 0.09 -1.10
N GLU A 208 -18.13 -0.49 -0.52
CA GLU A 208 -16.80 -0.55 -1.16
C GLU A 208 -16.69 -1.75 -2.12
N GLN A 209 -16.25 -1.49 -3.36
CA GLN A 209 -15.89 -2.48 -4.36
C GLN A 209 -14.41 -2.84 -4.21
N TRP A 210 -14.14 -4.08 -3.80
CA TRP A 210 -12.78 -4.59 -3.60
C TRP A 210 -12.28 -5.37 -4.81
N ASN A 211 -11.12 -4.97 -5.34
CA ASN A 211 -10.46 -5.64 -6.45
C ASN A 211 -9.01 -5.96 -6.10
N LYS A 212 -8.46 -6.98 -6.74
CA LYS A 212 -7.09 -7.43 -6.54
C LYS A 212 -6.36 -7.64 -7.86
N SER A 213 -5.06 -7.44 -7.82
CA SER A 213 -4.14 -7.59 -8.95
C SER A 213 -2.77 -8.07 -8.48
N THR A 214 -2.07 -8.80 -9.35
CA THR A 214 -0.65 -9.18 -9.14
C THR A 214 0.32 -8.32 -9.96
N ASP A 215 -0.20 -7.51 -10.89
CA ASP A 215 0.60 -6.62 -11.74
C ASP A 215 0.32 -5.13 -11.49
N GLY A 216 -0.77 -4.82 -10.79
CA GLY A 216 -1.23 -3.46 -10.48
C GLY A 216 -1.91 -2.75 -11.65
N VAL A 217 -2.22 -3.45 -12.73
CA VAL A 217 -2.82 -2.90 -13.96
C VAL A 217 -4.08 -3.66 -14.34
N ASN A 218 -4.07 -4.98 -14.21
CA ASN A 218 -5.20 -5.86 -14.47
C ASN A 218 -5.82 -6.30 -13.15
N TYR A 219 -6.98 -5.73 -12.83
CA TYR A 219 -7.69 -6.01 -11.60
C TYR A 219 -8.87 -6.95 -11.83
N THR A 220 -9.12 -7.79 -10.83
CA THR A 220 -10.27 -8.70 -10.78
C THR A 220 -10.99 -8.54 -9.44
N ASN A 221 -12.28 -8.84 -9.41
CA ASN A 221 -13.06 -8.78 -8.18
C ASN A 221 -12.42 -9.66 -7.08
N ALA A 222 -12.21 -9.08 -5.89
CA ALA A 222 -11.56 -9.75 -4.77
C ALA A 222 -12.56 -10.47 -3.83
N THR A 223 -13.84 -10.12 -3.88
CA THR A 223 -14.90 -10.64 -3.01
C THR A 223 -15.46 -11.99 -3.47
N ALA A 224 -14.99 -12.52 -4.60
CA ALA A 224 -15.43 -13.81 -5.16
C ALA A 224 -16.97 -13.91 -5.36
N GLY A 225 -17.65 -12.76 -5.48
CA GLY A 225 -19.12 -12.72 -5.56
C GLY A 225 -19.81 -13.21 -4.28
N GLU A 226 -19.18 -13.07 -3.11
CA GLU A 226 -19.77 -13.44 -1.83
C GLU A 226 -21.16 -12.83 -1.64
N THR A 227 -22.17 -13.71 -1.58
CA THR A 227 -23.50 -13.38 -1.06
C THR A 227 -23.49 -13.65 0.44
N PRO A 228 -23.71 -12.65 1.31
CA PRO A 228 -23.64 -12.85 2.75
C PRO A 228 -24.75 -13.77 3.29
N PRO A 229 -24.55 -14.36 4.50
CA PRO A 229 -25.59 -15.13 5.17
C PRO A 229 -26.77 -14.25 5.60
N GLY A 230 -27.99 -14.53 5.12
CA GLY A 230 -29.22 -13.78 5.44
C GLY A 230 -30.15 -13.63 4.23
N ASN A 231 -31.28 -12.92 4.39
CA ASN A 231 -32.33 -12.71 3.35
C ASN A 231 -31.89 -11.87 2.12
N GLY A 232 -30.67 -12.04 1.62
CA GLY A 232 -30.20 -11.41 0.38
C GLY A 232 -29.90 -9.91 0.49
N ALA A 233 -29.66 -9.38 1.70
CA ALA A 233 -29.08 -8.06 1.85
C ALA A 233 -27.56 -8.16 1.61
N ASN A 234 -27.13 -7.73 0.43
CA ASN A 234 -25.74 -7.61 -0.02
C ASN A 234 -24.81 -7.02 1.08
N TYR A 235 -23.65 -7.64 1.31
CA TYR A 235 -22.72 -7.29 2.38
C TYR A 235 -21.60 -6.44 1.82
N SER A 236 -21.44 -5.24 2.37
CA SER A 236 -20.17 -4.52 2.39
C SER A 236 -19.65 -4.63 3.82
N PRO A 237 -18.48 -5.24 4.08
CA PRO A 237 -17.94 -5.34 5.43
C PRO A 237 -17.73 -3.97 6.08
N PHE A 238 -17.51 -2.94 5.26
CA PHE A 238 -17.19 -1.56 5.68
C PHE A 238 -18.02 -0.54 4.88
N GLY A 239 -18.24 0.66 5.44
CA GLY A 239 -18.83 1.78 4.69
C GLY A 239 -17.84 2.32 3.65
N GLY A 240 -18.34 3.01 2.62
CA GLY A 240 -17.60 3.49 1.44
C GLY A 240 -16.49 4.53 1.65
N ASP A 241 -15.77 4.51 2.78
CA ASP A 241 -14.80 5.56 3.13
C ASP A 241 -13.71 5.06 4.12
N GLY A 242 -13.08 3.92 3.84
CA GLY A 242 -11.99 3.38 4.65
C GLY A 242 -10.70 3.16 3.86
N TYR A 243 -9.58 3.68 4.36
CA TYR A 243 -8.26 3.27 3.85
C TYR A 243 -8.05 1.79 4.20
N PRO A 244 -7.83 0.90 3.21
CA PRO A 244 -7.64 -0.51 3.45
C PRO A 244 -6.29 -0.72 4.17
N ALA A 245 -6.33 -1.47 5.26
CA ALA A 245 -5.14 -1.94 5.94
C ALA A 245 -5.05 -3.46 5.78
N ILE A 246 -3.88 -3.95 5.35
CA ILE A 246 -3.62 -5.37 5.16
C ILE A 246 -2.56 -5.81 6.15
N ASP A 247 -2.89 -6.81 6.97
CA ASP A 247 -1.90 -7.48 7.81
C ASP A 247 -0.99 -8.36 6.93
N GLN A 248 0.31 -8.08 6.98
CA GLN A 248 1.29 -8.84 6.22
C GLN A 248 1.44 -10.30 6.70
N VAL A 249 0.91 -10.64 7.89
CA VAL A 249 0.89 -12.03 8.39
C VAL A 249 -0.33 -12.79 7.88
N THR A 250 -1.54 -12.26 8.01
CA THR A 250 -2.76 -12.98 7.61
C THR A 250 -3.22 -12.71 6.17
N GLY A 251 -2.74 -11.66 5.52
CA GLY A 251 -3.22 -11.23 4.20
C GLY A 251 -4.67 -10.81 4.23
#